data_AF-A0A1I2INB6-F1
#
_entry.id   AF-A0A1I2INB6-F1
#
_cell.length_a   1.000
_cell.length_b   1.000
_cell.length_c   1.000
_cell.angle_alpha   90.00
_cell.angle_beta   90.00
_cell.angle_gamma   90.00
#
_symmetry.space_group_name_H-M   'P 1'
#
loop_
_entity.id
_entity.type
_entity.pdbx_description
1 polymer ?
#
loop_
_entity_poly.entity_id
_entity_poly.type
_entity_poly.pdbx_seq_one_letter_code
_entity_poly.pdbx_strand_id
1 'polypeptide(L)'
;MSKTSIEWTQDKLDRALFEYSNSITYINQAKAYGYKFSLSIFQELSKMHQRKTDKVGVCFQTNFLNELIKDFLENERPIEATFLKLHKWFRELILTKKDAIDWEKVMMASPENLIEILRSHSYILPNKIYWQIVSDCYTRSNLAHSHMHIILDYLSDKRPDKDYLMDEEEREFFINLPDEVTIYRGCTKKEIRSGNFRISWTLDKIVAEFFAYTYINPIHEVRNEEKDISKFDVIEKTVSKKDLLCYFGGREEAEVLYIPTK
;
A
#
# COMPACT_ATOMS: atom_id res chain seq x y z
N MET A 1 -7.94 -4.38 -42.34
CA MET A 1 -7.27 -5.29 -41.39
C MET A 1 -7.99 -5.19 -40.06
N SER A 2 -8.79 -6.21 -39.69
CA SER A 2 -9.51 -6.23 -38.42
C SER A 2 -8.51 -6.28 -37.27
N LYS A 3 -8.53 -5.29 -36.38
CA LYS A 3 -7.91 -5.41 -35.06
C LYS A 3 -8.62 -6.58 -34.38
N THR A 4 -7.97 -7.73 -34.33
CA THR A 4 -8.41 -8.85 -33.49
C THR A 4 -8.50 -8.30 -32.07
N SER A 5 -9.72 -8.09 -31.58
CA SER A 5 -9.95 -7.73 -30.19
C SER A 5 -9.42 -8.90 -29.37
N ILE A 6 -8.25 -8.72 -28.75
CA ILE A 6 -7.74 -9.69 -27.79
C ILE A 6 -8.83 -9.83 -26.72
N GLU A 7 -9.47 -11.00 -26.66
CA GLU A 7 -10.41 -11.32 -25.59
C GLU A 7 -9.62 -11.35 -24.28
N TRP A 8 -10.04 -10.52 -23.32
CA TRP A 8 -9.40 -10.41 -22.02
C TRP A 8 -9.98 -11.46 -21.08
N THR A 9 -9.14 -12.40 -20.66
CA THR A 9 -9.45 -13.35 -19.59
C THR A 9 -8.87 -12.85 -18.27
N GLN A 10 -9.36 -13.37 -17.13
CA GLN A 10 -8.80 -13.02 -15.82
C GLN A 10 -7.30 -13.31 -15.75
N ASP A 11 -6.83 -14.43 -16.29
CA ASP A 11 -5.40 -14.77 -16.33
C ASP A 11 -4.55 -13.73 -17.09
N LYS A 12 -5.10 -13.15 -18.18
CA LYS A 12 -4.41 -12.09 -18.94
C LYS A 12 -4.32 -10.79 -18.13
N LEU A 13 -5.36 -10.50 -17.36
CA LEU A 13 -5.39 -9.34 -16.47
C LEU A 13 -4.44 -9.53 -15.28
N ASP A 14 -4.53 -10.64 -14.55
CA ASP A 14 -3.64 -10.99 -13.43
C ASP A 14 -2.17 -10.83 -13.86
N ARG A 15 -1.88 -11.31 -15.06
CA ARG A 15 -0.56 -11.20 -15.65
C ARG A 15 -0.17 -9.77 -16.05
N ALA A 16 -1.08 -8.98 -16.61
CA ALA A 16 -0.84 -7.58 -16.92
C ALA A 16 -0.53 -6.76 -15.64
N LEU A 17 -1.22 -7.04 -14.53
CA LEU A 17 -0.96 -6.44 -13.22
C LEU A 17 0.43 -6.83 -12.68
N PHE A 18 0.79 -8.11 -12.79
CA PHE A 18 2.12 -8.60 -12.41
C PHE A 18 3.25 -7.95 -13.23
N GLU A 19 3.09 -7.86 -14.56
CA GLU A 19 4.05 -7.22 -15.45
C GLU A 19 4.20 -5.73 -15.17
N TYR A 20 3.12 -5.05 -14.81
CA TYR A 20 3.15 -3.66 -14.35
C TYR A 20 3.98 -3.50 -13.08
N SER A 21 3.78 -4.36 -12.07
CA SER A 21 4.61 -4.34 -10.85
C SER A 21 6.09 -4.51 -11.16
N ASN A 22 6.45 -5.49 -12.00
CA ASN A 22 7.84 -5.70 -12.39
C ASN A 22 8.43 -4.49 -13.13
N SER A 23 7.63 -3.86 -13.99
CA SER A 23 8.02 -2.64 -14.72
C SER A 23 8.36 -1.50 -13.75
N ILE A 24 7.54 -1.29 -12.72
CA ILE A 24 7.83 -0.32 -11.65
C ILE A 24 9.12 -0.70 -10.91
N THR A 25 9.34 -1.97 -10.61
CA THR A 25 10.56 -2.46 -9.95
C THR A 25 11.81 -2.14 -10.77
N TYR A 26 11.81 -2.39 -12.09
CA TYR A 26 12.97 -2.07 -12.94
C TYR A 26 13.27 -0.56 -12.96
N ILE A 27 12.24 0.28 -13.07
CA ILE A 27 12.43 1.74 -13.04
C ILE A 27 13.01 2.18 -11.69
N ASN A 28 12.52 1.64 -10.58
CA ASN A 28 13.05 1.94 -9.24
C ASN A 28 14.49 1.43 -9.06
N GLN A 29 14.83 0.27 -9.60
CA GLN A 29 16.21 -0.25 -9.59
C GLN A 29 17.13 0.64 -10.42
N ALA A 30 16.71 1.10 -11.60
CA ALA A 30 17.49 2.05 -12.40
C ALA A 30 17.69 3.37 -11.64
N LYS A 31 16.68 3.85 -10.90
CA LYS A 31 16.79 5.03 -10.03
C LYS A 31 17.82 4.84 -8.91
N ALA A 32 17.84 3.67 -8.27
CA ALA A 32 18.69 3.40 -7.11
C ALA A 32 20.12 2.98 -7.47
N TYR A 33 20.28 2.20 -8.54
CA TYR A 33 21.52 1.50 -8.89
C TYR A 33 22.03 1.79 -10.31
N GLY A 34 21.30 2.62 -11.07
CA GLY A 34 21.63 2.99 -12.45
C GLY A 34 21.09 2.03 -13.51
N TYR A 35 20.95 2.55 -14.74
CA TYR A 35 20.37 1.83 -15.89
C TYR A 35 21.12 0.54 -16.22
N LYS A 36 22.46 0.57 -16.24
CA LYS A 36 23.28 -0.60 -16.60
C LYS A 36 23.05 -1.80 -15.67
N PHE A 37 22.91 -1.55 -14.37
CA PHE A 37 22.61 -2.60 -13.40
C PHE A 37 21.21 -3.16 -13.61
N SER A 38 20.21 -2.29 -13.78
CA SER A 38 18.84 -2.75 -14.00
C SER A 38 18.68 -3.49 -15.34
N LEU A 39 19.38 -3.05 -16.40
CA LEU A 39 19.41 -3.71 -17.70
C LEU A 39 19.95 -5.14 -17.63
N SER A 40 21.02 -5.39 -16.86
CA SER A 40 21.56 -6.75 -16.73
C SER A 40 20.57 -7.68 -16.04
N ILE A 41 19.90 -7.22 -14.98
CA ILE A 41 18.84 -7.97 -14.29
C ILE A 41 17.67 -8.25 -15.23
N PHE A 42 17.20 -7.24 -15.97
CA PHE A 42 16.13 -7.37 -16.95
C PHE A 42 16.47 -8.41 -18.03
N GLN A 43 17.68 -8.38 -18.58
CA GLN A 43 18.14 -9.32 -19.60
C GLN A 43 18.24 -10.76 -19.08
N GLU A 44 18.79 -10.96 -17.89
CA GLU A 44 18.90 -12.30 -17.27
C GLU A 44 17.53 -12.89 -16.96
N LEU A 45 16.63 -12.10 -16.37
CA LEU A 45 15.27 -12.54 -16.12
C LEU A 45 14.52 -12.81 -17.43
N SER A 46 14.64 -11.96 -18.45
CA SER A 46 13.99 -12.19 -19.75
C SER A 46 14.39 -13.53 -20.38
N LYS A 47 15.68 -13.92 -20.29
CA LYS A 47 16.18 -15.23 -20.75
C LYS A 47 15.61 -16.40 -19.94
N MET A 48 15.54 -16.26 -18.61
CA MET A 48 14.98 -17.30 -17.74
C MET A 48 13.49 -17.52 -17.98
N HIS A 49 12.75 -16.43 -18.19
CA HIS A 49 11.31 -16.48 -18.40
C HIS A 49 10.97 -17.12 -19.74
N GLN A 50 11.63 -16.74 -20.84
CA GLN A 50 11.44 -17.41 -22.15
C GLN A 50 11.53 -18.95 -22.04
N ARG A 51 12.52 -19.47 -21.30
CA ARG A 51 12.70 -20.93 -21.11
C ARG A 51 11.61 -21.62 -20.29
N LYS A 52 10.94 -20.89 -19.38
CA LYS A 52 9.84 -21.43 -18.56
C LYS A 52 8.50 -21.28 -19.26
N THR A 53 8.27 -20.17 -19.95
CA THR A 53 7.02 -19.84 -20.63
C THR A 53 6.73 -20.73 -21.83
N ASP A 54 7.78 -21.10 -22.56
CA ASP A 54 7.69 -22.02 -23.70
C ASP A 54 7.25 -23.43 -23.25
N LYS A 55 7.48 -23.80 -21.99
CA LYS A 55 7.10 -25.11 -21.42
C LYS A 55 5.66 -25.18 -20.91
N VAL A 56 5.04 -24.04 -20.60
CA VAL A 56 3.65 -23.96 -20.10
C VAL A 56 2.70 -23.23 -21.05
N GLY A 57 3.17 -22.80 -22.24
CA GLY A 57 2.34 -22.11 -23.23
C GLY A 57 1.91 -20.69 -22.82
N VAL A 58 2.53 -20.11 -21.80
CA VAL A 58 2.16 -18.80 -21.25
C VAL A 58 3.08 -17.74 -21.83
N CYS A 59 2.71 -17.12 -22.96
CA CYS A 59 3.54 -16.13 -23.66
C CYS A 59 3.69 -14.83 -22.86
N PHE A 60 4.74 -14.69 -22.02
CA PHE A 60 5.07 -13.49 -21.22
C PHE A 60 5.12 -12.23 -22.09
N GLN A 61 4.77 -11.07 -21.49
CA GLN A 61 4.77 -9.72 -22.06
C GLN A 61 3.48 -9.35 -22.82
N THR A 62 2.75 -8.36 -22.30
CA THR A 62 2.15 -7.40 -23.23
C THR A 62 3.30 -6.74 -23.99
N ASN A 63 3.30 -6.83 -25.33
CA ASN A 63 4.39 -6.25 -26.15
C ASN A 63 4.71 -4.80 -25.74
N PHE A 64 3.72 -4.05 -25.26
CA PHE A 64 3.92 -2.69 -24.77
C PHE A 64 4.85 -2.58 -23.55
N LEU A 65 4.59 -3.30 -22.45
CA LEU A 65 5.35 -3.13 -21.20
C LEU A 65 6.81 -3.55 -21.38
N ASN A 66 7.03 -4.64 -22.09
CA ASN A 66 8.38 -5.11 -22.35
C ASN A 66 9.18 -4.14 -23.22
N GLU A 67 8.60 -3.68 -24.33
CA GLU A 67 9.27 -2.71 -25.21
C GLU A 67 9.47 -1.37 -24.50
N LEU A 68 8.54 -0.95 -23.63
CA LEU A 68 8.69 0.25 -22.82
C LEU A 68 9.89 0.15 -21.86
N ILE A 69 10.00 -0.96 -21.12
CA ILE A 69 11.10 -1.16 -20.16
C ILE A 69 12.44 -1.37 -20.89
N LYS A 70 12.42 -2.10 -22.00
CA LYS A 70 13.61 -2.27 -22.84
C LYS A 70 14.10 -0.93 -23.40
N ASP A 71 13.23 -0.11 -24.00
CA ASP A 71 13.59 1.23 -24.48
C ASP A 71 14.08 2.11 -23.33
N PHE A 72 13.43 2.06 -22.17
CA PHE A 72 13.84 2.79 -20.97
C PHE A 72 15.26 2.44 -20.53
N LEU A 73 15.59 1.15 -20.46
CA LEU A 73 16.88 0.66 -19.96
C LEU A 73 18.00 0.79 -21.00
N GLU A 74 17.74 0.49 -22.27
CA GLU A 74 18.74 0.54 -23.34
C GLU A 74 19.08 1.96 -23.78
N ASN A 75 18.09 2.87 -23.75
CA ASN A 75 18.26 4.25 -24.21
C ASN A 75 18.27 5.27 -23.05
N GLU A 76 18.41 4.80 -21.81
CA GLU A 76 18.47 5.63 -20.59
C GLU A 76 17.36 6.70 -20.54
N ARG A 77 16.12 6.31 -20.87
CA ARG A 77 15.00 7.25 -20.95
C ARG A 77 14.71 7.86 -19.58
N PRO A 78 14.25 9.12 -19.50
CA PRO A 78 13.93 9.75 -18.23
C PRO A 78 12.93 8.93 -17.39
N ILE A 79 13.22 8.79 -16.11
CA ILE A 79 12.43 8.01 -15.14
C ILE A 79 10.99 8.54 -15.06
N GLU A 80 10.82 9.85 -14.88
CA GLU A 80 9.51 10.48 -14.69
C GLU A 80 8.62 10.32 -15.93
N ALA A 81 9.19 10.51 -17.12
CA ALA A 81 8.46 10.34 -18.37
C ALA A 81 8.05 8.88 -18.60
N THR A 82 8.88 7.93 -18.18
CA THR A 82 8.59 6.49 -18.29
C THR A 82 7.50 6.08 -17.30
N PHE A 83 7.57 6.54 -16.04
CA PHE A 83 6.50 6.35 -15.07
C PHE A 83 5.17 6.91 -15.56
N LEU A 84 5.15 8.10 -16.17
CA LEU A 84 3.92 8.69 -16.69
C LEU A 84 3.26 7.80 -17.76
N LYS A 85 4.05 7.27 -18.69
CA LYS A 85 3.55 6.33 -19.72
C LYS A 85 3.02 5.05 -19.10
N LEU A 86 3.75 4.48 -18.14
CA LEU A 86 3.41 3.23 -17.47
C LEU A 86 2.12 3.37 -16.64
N HIS A 87 2.01 4.42 -15.82
CA HIS A 87 0.80 4.74 -15.05
C HIS A 87 -0.39 5.02 -15.98
N LYS A 88 -0.20 5.78 -17.06
CA LYS A 88 -1.27 6.03 -18.03
C LYS A 88 -1.82 4.72 -18.60
N TRP A 89 -0.94 3.82 -19.05
CA TRP A 89 -1.34 2.52 -19.57
C TRP A 89 -2.10 1.69 -18.51
N PHE A 90 -1.61 1.66 -17.28
CA PHE A 90 -2.24 0.92 -16.19
C PHE A 90 -3.62 1.47 -15.87
N ARG A 91 -3.76 2.79 -15.81
CA ARG A 91 -5.05 3.46 -15.59
C ARG A 91 -6.07 3.10 -16.68
N GLU A 92 -5.65 3.17 -17.94
CA GLU A 92 -6.50 2.80 -19.07
C GLU A 92 -6.89 1.32 -19.03
N LEU A 93 -5.97 0.42 -18.65
CA LEU A 93 -6.25 -0.99 -18.46
C LEU A 93 -7.35 -1.21 -17.41
N ILE A 94 -7.18 -0.64 -16.21
CA ILE A 94 -8.14 -0.79 -15.11
C ILE A 94 -9.51 -0.26 -15.52
N LEU A 95 -9.58 0.94 -16.09
CA LEU A 95 -10.84 1.54 -16.51
C LEU A 95 -11.55 0.74 -17.60
N THR A 96 -10.82 0.28 -18.62
CA THR A 96 -11.40 -0.44 -19.77
C THR A 96 -11.76 -1.89 -19.47
N LYS A 97 -11.24 -2.44 -18.37
CA LYS A 97 -11.46 -3.84 -17.98
C LYS A 97 -12.22 -4.00 -16.67
N LYS A 98 -12.66 -2.91 -16.03
CA LYS A 98 -13.32 -2.90 -14.71
C LYS A 98 -14.37 -4.00 -14.47
N ASP A 99 -15.15 -4.36 -15.48
CA ASP A 99 -16.24 -5.35 -15.36
C ASP A 99 -15.73 -6.80 -15.47
N ALA A 100 -14.50 -6.99 -15.93
CA ALA A 100 -13.80 -8.26 -16.03
C ALA A 100 -12.71 -8.43 -14.96
N ILE A 101 -12.51 -7.43 -14.08
CA ILE A 101 -11.53 -7.49 -12.98
C ILE A 101 -12.12 -8.30 -11.82
N ASP A 102 -11.48 -9.43 -11.51
CA ASP A 102 -11.57 -10.03 -10.18
C ASP A 102 -10.81 -9.16 -9.17
N TRP A 103 -11.56 -8.27 -8.51
CA TRP A 103 -11.00 -7.33 -7.55
C TRP A 103 -10.41 -8.01 -6.31
N GLU A 104 -10.87 -9.20 -5.93
CA GLU A 104 -10.31 -9.92 -4.79
C GLU A 104 -8.89 -10.43 -5.11
N LYS A 105 -8.63 -10.83 -6.36
CA LYS A 105 -7.26 -11.14 -6.80
C LYS A 105 -6.35 -9.92 -6.89
N VAL A 106 -6.89 -8.75 -7.23
CA VAL A 106 -6.11 -7.50 -7.27
C VAL A 106 -5.51 -7.17 -5.91
N MET A 107 -6.13 -7.58 -4.80
CA MET A 107 -5.60 -7.40 -3.44
C MET A 107 -4.22 -8.03 -3.25
N MET A 108 -3.92 -9.11 -3.97
CA MET A 108 -2.62 -9.79 -3.94
C MET A 108 -1.50 -9.00 -4.64
N ALA A 109 -1.83 -7.88 -5.29
CA ALA A 109 -0.84 -6.99 -5.88
C ALA A 109 0.02 -6.29 -4.82
N SER A 110 1.10 -5.65 -5.27
CA SER A 110 1.95 -4.86 -4.38
C SER A 110 1.18 -3.64 -3.84
N PRO A 111 1.50 -3.17 -2.62
CA PRO A 111 0.85 -1.99 -2.04
C PRO A 111 0.93 -0.75 -2.93
N GLU A 112 1.99 -0.59 -3.73
CA GLU A 112 2.16 0.54 -4.66
C GLU A 112 1.12 0.50 -5.80
N ASN A 113 0.79 -0.69 -6.31
CA ASN A 113 -0.27 -0.84 -7.30
C ASN A 113 -1.62 -0.47 -6.69
N LEU A 114 -1.87 -0.93 -5.47
CA LEU A 114 -3.10 -0.64 -4.73
C LEU A 114 -3.26 0.86 -4.48
N ILE A 115 -2.18 1.56 -4.10
CA ILE A 115 -2.16 3.02 -3.98
C ILE A 115 -2.49 3.69 -5.32
N GLU A 116 -1.94 3.19 -6.42
CA GLU A 116 -2.25 3.75 -7.74
C GLU A 116 -3.72 3.55 -8.13
N ILE A 117 -4.29 2.38 -7.83
CA ILE A 117 -5.70 2.09 -8.05
C ILE A 117 -6.58 3.02 -7.21
N LEU A 118 -6.32 3.18 -5.90
CA LEU A 118 -7.05 4.14 -5.08
C LEU A 118 -6.97 5.55 -5.65
N ARG A 119 -5.76 6.00 -6.01
CA ARG A 119 -5.52 7.35 -6.53
C ARG A 119 -6.26 7.64 -7.83
N SER A 120 -6.40 6.64 -8.70
CA SER A 120 -6.87 6.85 -10.07
C SER A 120 -8.26 6.30 -10.37
N HIS A 121 -8.76 5.37 -9.54
CA HIS A 121 -9.96 4.56 -9.83
C HIS A 121 -10.84 4.30 -8.59
N SER A 122 -10.65 5.00 -7.48
CA SER A 122 -11.49 4.80 -6.27
C SER A 122 -12.99 4.89 -6.51
N TYR A 123 -13.43 5.63 -7.54
CA TYR A 123 -14.83 5.84 -7.92
C TYR A 123 -15.49 4.65 -8.63
N ILE A 124 -14.71 3.68 -9.13
CA ILE A 124 -15.26 2.46 -9.76
C ILE A 124 -15.15 1.22 -8.87
N LEU A 125 -14.49 1.33 -7.72
CA LEU A 125 -14.30 0.21 -6.81
C LEU A 125 -15.61 -0.13 -6.09
N PRO A 126 -15.99 -1.42 -6.01
CA PRO A 126 -17.00 -1.86 -5.05
C PRO A 126 -16.61 -1.43 -3.63
N ASN A 127 -17.58 -1.08 -2.77
CA ASN A 127 -17.31 -0.53 -1.43
C ASN A 127 -16.43 -1.44 -0.58
N LYS A 128 -16.76 -2.74 -0.52
CA LYS A 128 -15.95 -3.79 0.13
C LYS A 128 -14.49 -3.71 -0.32
N ILE A 129 -14.28 -3.76 -1.64
CA ILE A 129 -12.94 -3.73 -2.24
C ILE A 129 -12.22 -2.43 -1.91
N TYR A 130 -12.90 -1.28 -1.99
CA TYR A 130 -12.30 0.00 -1.62
C TYR A 130 -11.75 -0.03 -0.19
N TRP A 131 -12.55 -0.45 0.78
CA TRP A 131 -12.13 -0.46 2.18
C TRP A 131 -11.00 -1.47 2.44
N GLN A 132 -11.04 -2.63 1.80
CA GLN A 132 -9.94 -3.59 1.86
C GLN A 132 -8.64 -3.00 1.28
N ILE A 133 -8.71 -2.29 0.16
CA ILE A 133 -7.52 -1.63 -0.43
C ILE A 133 -7.01 -0.51 0.49
N VAL A 134 -7.90 0.29 1.09
CA VAL A 134 -7.50 1.32 2.06
C VAL A 134 -6.78 0.70 3.26
N SER A 135 -7.30 -0.40 3.80
CA SER A 135 -6.68 -1.16 4.88
C SER A 135 -5.29 -1.66 4.50
N ASP A 136 -5.15 -2.30 3.34
CA ASP A 136 -3.87 -2.79 2.83
C ASP A 136 -2.86 -1.68 2.58
N CYS A 137 -3.29 -0.55 2.02
CA CYS A 137 -2.44 0.61 1.85
C CYS A 137 -2.02 1.21 3.19
N TYR A 138 -2.87 1.16 4.22
CA TYR A 138 -2.52 1.62 5.57
C TYR A 138 -1.48 0.69 6.22
N THR A 139 -1.70 -0.63 6.19
CA THR A 139 -0.93 -1.62 6.95
C THR A 139 0.35 -2.09 6.24
N ARG A 140 0.32 -2.26 4.91
CA ARG A 140 1.43 -2.84 4.13
C ARG A 140 2.32 -1.82 3.43
N SER A 141 2.00 -0.53 3.50
CA SER A 141 2.78 0.52 2.82
C SER A 141 3.27 1.58 3.79
N ASN A 142 4.23 2.39 3.34
CA ASN A 142 4.70 3.56 4.10
C ASN A 142 3.73 4.75 4.00
N LEU A 143 2.55 4.61 3.37
CA LEU A 143 1.63 5.73 3.15
C LEU A 143 1.17 6.38 4.45
N ALA A 144 0.81 5.59 5.47
CA ALA A 144 0.41 6.10 6.78
C ALA A 144 1.54 6.88 7.49
N HIS A 145 2.80 6.47 7.27
CA HIS A 145 3.97 7.12 7.87
C HIS A 145 4.43 8.37 7.12
N SER A 146 4.50 8.31 5.79
CA SER A 146 5.07 9.35 4.92
C SER A 146 4.04 10.35 4.41
N HIS A 147 2.77 9.95 4.27
CA HIS A 147 1.71 10.75 3.64
C HIS A 147 0.38 10.60 4.39
N MET A 148 0.40 10.82 5.70
CA MET A 148 -0.77 10.65 6.57
C MET A 148 -2.03 11.40 6.08
N HIS A 149 -1.89 12.58 5.47
CA HIS A 149 -3.03 13.33 4.92
C HIS A 149 -3.76 12.55 3.82
N ILE A 150 -3.02 11.85 2.94
CA ILE A 150 -3.61 11.08 1.84
C ILE A 150 -4.45 9.92 2.40
N ILE A 151 -3.93 9.19 3.39
CA ILE A 151 -4.69 8.07 3.97
C ILE A 151 -5.88 8.57 4.78
N LEU A 152 -5.78 9.73 5.44
CA LEU A 152 -6.91 10.36 6.13
C LEU A 152 -8.02 10.77 5.18
N ASP A 153 -7.70 11.25 3.98
CA ASP A 153 -8.68 11.57 2.95
C ASP A 153 -9.47 10.30 2.56
N TYR A 154 -8.79 9.17 2.35
CA TYR A 154 -9.46 7.91 2.04
C TYR A 154 -10.28 7.36 3.21
N LEU A 155 -9.75 7.43 4.44
CA LEU A 155 -10.46 7.03 5.65
C LEU A 155 -11.67 7.92 5.95
N SER A 156 -11.72 9.13 5.41
CA SER A 156 -12.83 10.08 5.59
C SER A 156 -14.00 9.85 4.62
N ASP A 157 -13.83 8.98 3.62
CA ASP A 157 -14.87 8.62 2.66
C ASP A 157 -16.14 8.12 3.37
N LYS A 158 -17.30 8.45 2.79
CA LYS A 158 -18.63 8.23 3.37
C LYS A 158 -19.39 7.06 2.74
N ARG A 159 -18.74 6.31 1.83
CA ARG A 159 -19.34 5.10 1.26
C ARG A 159 -19.66 4.07 2.36
N PRO A 160 -20.70 3.23 2.18
CA PRO A 160 -21.09 2.24 3.18
C PRO A 160 -20.05 1.12 3.29
N ASP A 161 -20.31 0.16 4.16
CA ASP A 161 -19.52 -1.07 4.34
C ASP A 161 -18.08 -0.83 4.86
N LYS A 162 -17.91 0.22 5.66
CA LYS A 162 -16.60 0.65 6.22
C LYS A 162 -15.97 -0.37 7.17
N ASP A 163 -16.77 -1.28 7.70
CA ASP A 163 -16.33 -2.43 8.47
C ASP A 163 -15.42 -3.38 7.68
N TYR A 164 -15.43 -3.34 6.34
CA TYR A 164 -14.43 -4.04 5.49
C TYR A 164 -13.03 -3.42 5.51
N LEU A 165 -12.78 -2.37 6.31
CA LEU A 165 -11.42 -2.01 6.71
C LEU A 165 -10.77 -3.15 7.49
N MET A 166 -11.56 -3.88 8.27
CA MET A 166 -11.12 -4.98 9.12
C MET A 166 -11.34 -6.31 8.40
N ASP A 167 -10.54 -7.33 8.70
CA ASP A 167 -10.87 -8.71 8.34
C ASP A 167 -11.99 -9.29 9.24
N GLU A 168 -12.32 -10.56 9.08
CA GLU A 168 -13.40 -11.18 9.85
C GLU A 168 -13.09 -11.28 11.34
N GLU A 169 -11.89 -11.72 11.70
CA GLU A 169 -11.45 -11.85 13.10
C GLU A 169 -11.33 -10.48 13.77
N GLU A 170 -10.81 -9.49 13.05
CA GLU A 170 -10.70 -8.10 13.49
C GLU A 170 -12.08 -7.47 13.72
N ARG A 171 -13.05 -7.72 12.82
CA ARG A 171 -14.44 -7.25 12.99
C ARG A 171 -15.08 -7.88 14.22
N GLU A 172 -14.95 -9.18 14.40
CA GLU A 172 -15.50 -9.89 15.56
C GLU A 172 -14.91 -9.36 16.87
N PHE A 173 -13.60 -9.17 16.92
CA PHE A 173 -12.93 -8.56 18.06
C PHE A 173 -13.46 -7.14 18.33
N PHE A 174 -13.53 -6.30 17.28
CA PHE A 174 -13.96 -4.91 17.39
C PHE A 174 -15.41 -4.79 17.90
N ILE A 175 -16.32 -5.65 17.42
CA ILE A 175 -17.72 -5.67 17.87
C ILE A 175 -17.81 -5.96 19.37
N ASN A 176 -16.97 -6.88 19.86
CA ASN A 176 -16.92 -7.32 21.25
C ASN A 176 -16.19 -6.35 22.20
N LEU A 177 -15.59 -5.26 21.70
CA LEU A 177 -15.05 -4.21 22.57
C LEU A 177 -16.16 -3.58 23.42
N PRO A 178 -15.86 -3.20 24.68
CA PRO A 178 -16.79 -2.45 25.52
C PRO A 178 -17.16 -1.09 24.89
N ASP A 179 -18.26 -0.49 25.33
CA ASP A 179 -18.72 0.81 24.81
C ASP A 179 -17.73 1.95 25.07
N GLU A 180 -16.97 1.85 26.17
CA GLU A 180 -15.86 2.72 26.53
C GLU A 180 -14.57 1.91 26.55
N VAL A 181 -13.55 2.39 25.84
CA VAL A 181 -12.29 1.67 25.63
C VAL A 181 -11.13 2.58 26.01
N THR A 182 -10.17 2.04 26.76
CA THR A 182 -8.91 2.74 27.03
C THR A 182 -7.92 2.46 25.92
N ILE A 183 -7.38 3.53 25.33
CA ILE A 183 -6.39 3.49 24.26
C ILE A 183 -5.10 4.18 24.71
N TYR A 184 -3.98 3.69 24.21
CA TYR A 184 -2.64 4.15 24.53
C TYR A 184 -1.88 4.57 23.27
N ARG A 185 -0.97 5.52 23.40
CA ARG A 185 -0.08 5.91 22.31
C ARG A 185 1.29 6.33 22.83
N GLY A 186 2.32 5.67 22.33
CA GLY A 186 3.69 6.14 22.45
C GLY A 186 3.91 7.31 21.49
N CYS A 187 4.36 8.45 22.00
CA CYS A 187 4.57 9.63 21.18
C CYS A 187 5.67 10.53 21.73
N THR A 188 6.05 11.53 20.94
CA THR A 188 7.00 12.55 21.40
C THR A 188 6.32 13.53 22.36
N LYS A 189 7.06 14.05 23.34
CA LYS A 189 6.57 15.19 24.17
C LYS A 189 6.22 16.42 23.34
N LYS A 190 6.75 16.54 22.12
CA LYS A 190 6.35 17.56 21.15
C LYS A 190 4.91 17.33 20.66
N GLU A 191 4.55 16.10 20.28
CA GLU A 191 3.17 15.74 19.92
C GLU A 191 2.23 16.05 21.10
N ILE A 192 2.58 15.62 22.32
CA ILE A 192 1.80 15.89 23.55
C ILE A 192 1.54 17.38 23.74
N ARG A 193 2.58 18.21 23.72
CA ARG A 193 2.44 19.66 23.89
C ARG A 193 1.58 20.31 22.79
N SER A 194 1.60 19.76 21.59
CA SER A 194 0.86 20.32 20.45
C SER A 194 -0.58 19.84 20.36
N GLY A 195 -0.93 18.72 21.01
CA GLY A 195 -2.22 18.03 20.86
C GLY A 195 -2.44 17.38 19.48
N ASN A 196 -1.50 17.52 18.54
CA ASN A 196 -1.60 16.96 17.18
C ASN A 196 -1.08 15.52 17.16
N PHE A 197 -1.87 14.58 17.68
CA PHE A 197 -1.53 13.17 17.64
C PHE A 197 -1.77 12.55 16.26
N ARG A 198 -0.96 11.55 15.90
CA ARG A 198 -1.31 10.67 14.79
C ARG A 198 -2.44 9.72 15.20
N ILE A 199 -2.99 9.03 14.20
CA ILE A 199 -4.24 8.29 14.34
C ILE A 199 -4.09 6.84 14.82
N SER A 200 -2.87 6.31 14.85
CA SER A 200 -2.57 4.97 15.32
C SER A 200 -2.50 4.95 16.84
N TRP A 201 -3.37 4.20 17.50
CA TRP A 201 -3.36 3.97 18.95
C TRP A 201 -3.38 2.47 19.20
N THR A 202 -3.13 2.02 20.41
CA THR A 202 -3.16 0.60 20.77
C THR A 202 -4.01 0.38 22.01
N LEU A 203 -4.62 -0.81 22.11
CA LEU A 203 -5.30 -1.27 23.31
C LEU A 203 -4.33 -1.83 24.36
N ASP A 204 -3.06 -2.06 24.00
CA ASP A 204 -2.04 -2.59 24.88
C ASP A 204 -1.03 -1.50 25.29
N LYS A 205 -0.98 -1.20 26.58
CA LYS A 205 -0.05 -0.23 27.14
C LYS A 205 1.42 -0.60 26.87
N ILE A 206 1.76 -1.88 26.90
CA ILE A 206 3.13 -2.36 26.66
C ILE A 206 3.56 -2.04 25.24
N VAL A 207 2.66 -2.18 24.26
CA VAL A 207 2.92 -1.80 22.87
C VAL A 207 3.17 -0.29 22.76
N ALA A 208 2.38 0.54 23.46
CA ALA A 208 2.63 1.99 23.49
C ALA A 208 3.98 2.35 24.14
N GLU A 209 4.35 1.68 25.22
CA GLU A 209 5.64 1.84 25.90
C GLU A 209 6.81 1.42 24.98
N PHE A 210 6.67 0.32 24.23
CA PHE A 210 7.64 -0.10 23.23
C PHE A 210 7.86 1.00 22.19
N PHE A 211 6.80 1.58 21.62
CA PHE A 211 6.94 2.67 20.65
C PHE A 211 7.56 3.94 21.27
N ALA A 212 7.21 4.27 22.52
CA ALA A 212 7.75 5.44 23.21
C ALA A 212 9.24 5.28 23.55
N TYR A 213 9.65 4.13 24.08
CA TYR A 213 10.94 4.00 24.77
C TYR A 213 11.93 3.05 24.08
N THR A 214 11.45 2.13 23.24
CA THR A 214 12.30 1.09 22.63
C THR A 214 12.43 1.23 21.12
N TYR A 215 11.33 1.48 20.40
CA TYR A 215 11.33 1.54 18.95
C TYR A 215 12.21 2.69 18.43
N ILE A 216 13.21 2.34 17.63
CA ILE A 216 14.12 3.28 16.96
C ILE A 216 13.64 3.40 15.52
N ASN A 217 13.22 4.60 15.10
CA ASN A 217 12.82 4.80 13.71
C ASN A 217 14.07 5.05 12.86
N PRO A 218 14.46 4.12 11.97
CA PRO A 218 15.70 4.22 11.20
C PRO A 218 15.71 5.38 10.21
N ILE A 219 14.59 6.07 9.94
CA ILE A 219 14.57 7.26 9.07
C ILE A 219 14.86 8.55 9.87
N HIS A 220 14.49 8.58 11.16
CA HIS A 220 14.67 9.75 12.02
C HIS A 220 15.95 9.66 12.88
N GLU A 221 16.48 8.46 13.08
CA GLU A 221 17.54 8.18 14.07
C GLU A 221 18.84 7.65 13.43
N VAL A 222 19.05 7.87 12.11
CA VAL A 222 20.27 7.47 11.32
C VAL A 222 21.59 8.04 11.87
N ARG A 223 21.60 8.81 12.95
CA ARG A 223 22.78 9.52 13.44
C ARG A 223 23.47 8.86 14.63
N ASN A 224 23.54 7.52 14.74
CA ASN A 224 24.37 6.85 15.78
C ASN A 224 24.23 7.44 17.20
N GLU A 225 23.06 7.98 17.55
CA GLU A 225 22.79 8.58 18.84
C GLU A 225 21.78 7.68 19.54
N GLU A 226 22.05 7.29 20.78
CA GLU A 226 21.10 6.57 21.62
C GLU A 226 19.79 7.37 21.67
N LYS A 227 18.65 6.66 21.57
CA LYS A 227 17.34 7.29 21.66
C LYS A 227 17.21 8.01 23.00
N ASP A 228 17.09 9.33 22.96
CA ASP A 228 16.84 10.14 24.14
C ASP A 228 15.40 9.96 24.61
N ILE A 229 15.18 8.92 25.44
CA ILE A 229 13.88 8.53 25.99
C ILE A 229 13.19 9.69 26.74
N SER A 230 13.94 10.69 27.22
CA SER A 230 13.39 11.85 27.90
C SER A 230 12.48 12.72 27.01
N LYS A 231 12.58 12.55 25.68
CA LYS A 231 11.76 13.24 24.67
C LYS A 231 10.45 12.53 24.33
N PHE A 232 10.21 11.34 24.88
CA PHE A 232 9.04 10.52 24.58
C PHE A 232 8.21 10.29 25.84
N ASP A 233 6.94 9.95 25.64
CA ASP A 233 6.04 9.54 26.71
C ASP A 233 4.90 8.67 26.17
N VAL A 234 4.17 8.05 27.08
CA VAL A 234 2.91 7.35 26.79
C VAL A 234 1.74 8.20 27.27
N ILE A 235 0.75 8.34 26.40
CA ILE A 235 -0.53 8.96 26.71
C ILE A 235 -1.62 7.90 26.72
N GLU A 236 -2.53 8.05 27.66
CA GLU A 236 -3.69 7.21 27.89
C GLU A 236 -4.95 8.05 27.70
N LYS A 237 -5.96 7.46 27.05
CA LYS A 237 -7.27 8.09 26.87
C LYS A 237 -8.37 7.04 26.92
N THR A 238 -9.47 7.35 27.60
CA THR A 238 -10.72 6.58 27.46
C THR A 238 -11.59 7.27 26.42
N VAL A 239 -12.07 6.49 25.45
CA VAL A 239 -12.90 6.96 24.34
C VAL A 239 -14.08 6.03 24.13
N SER A 240 -15.15 6.54 23.51
CA SER A 240 -16.24 5.68 23.08
C SER A 240 -15.78 4.78 21.93
N LYS A 241 -16.19 3.52 21.92
CA LYS A 241 -15.98 2.60 20.77
C LYS A 241 -16.45 3.20 19.45
N LYS A 242 -17.49 4.04 19.48
CA LYS A 242 -18.06 4.72 18.30
C LYS A 242 -17.10 5.75 17.69
N ASP A 243 -16.11 6.22 18.45
CA ASP A 243 -15.10 7.16 17.97
C ASP A 243 -13.89 6.44 17.33
N LEU A 244 -13.80 5.12 17.47
CA LEU A 244 -12.80 4.29 16.80
C LEU A 244 -13.26 3.95 15.38
N LEU A 245 -12.35 4.05 14.41
CA LEU A 245 -12.65 3.74 13.01
C LEU A 245 -12.57 2.25 12.71
N CYS A 246 -11.57 1.57 13.27
CA CYS A 246 -11.30 0.14 13.07
C CYS A 246 -10.27 -0.36 14.09
N TYR A 247 -10.07 -1.67 14.10
CA TYR A 247 -9.04 -2.40 14.83
C TYR A 247 -8.17 -3.19 13.84
N PHE A 248 -6.85 -3.20 14.04
CA PHE A 248 -5.91 -4.02 13.29
C PHE A 248 -5.12 -4.94 14.23
N GLY A 249 -5.33 -6.24 14.08
CA GLY A 249 -4.74 -7.29 14.92
C GLY A 249 -3.52 -7.96 14.28
N GLY A 250 -3.42 -7.97 12.95
CA GLY A 250 -2.43 -8.78 12.21
C GLY A 250 -0.94 -8.47 12.46
N ARG A 251 -0.61 -7.42 13.21
CA ARG A 251 0.77 -7.03 13.56
C ARG A 251 1.13 -7.25 15.04
N GLU A 252 0.25 -7.91 15.81
CA GLU A 252 0.41 -8.10 17.26
C GLU A 252 0.49 -6.77 18.04
N GLU A 253 0.04 -5.66 17.45
CA GLU A 253 0.07 -4.32 18.05
C GLU A 253 -1.25 -3.96 18.74
N ALA A 254 -2.30 -4.77 18.57
CA ALA A 254 -3.67 -4.49 19.00
C ALA A 254 -4.09 -3.04 18.65
N GLU A 255 -3.85 -2.65 17.40
CA GLU A 255 -3.96 -1.26 16.95
C GLU A 255 -5.43 -0.88 16.77
N VAL A 256 -5.78 0.34 17.15
CA VAL A 256 -7.05 0.99 16.80
C VAL A 256 -6.79 2.33 16.14
N LEU A 257 -7.61 2.66 15.15
CA LEU A 257 -7.54 3.98 14.51
C LEU A 257 -8.50 4.94 15.20
N TYR A 258 -7.93 5.95 15.84
CA TYR A 258 -8.66 7.03 16.49
C TYR A 258 -8.22 8.37 15.89
N ILE A 259 -9.15 9.11 15.28
CA ILE A 259 -8.88 10.47 14.77
C ILE A 259 -9.16 11.44 15.92
N PRO A 260 -8.14 12.05 16.55
CA PRO A 260 -8.37 13.03 17.60
C PRO A 260 -9.08 14.24 16.99
N THR A 261 -10.30 14.51 17.43
CA THR A 261 -10.95 15.80 17.16
C THR A 261 -10.24 16.89 17.96
N LYS A 262 -10.00 18.04 17.32
CA LYS A 262 -9.55 19.25 18.02
C LYS A 262 -10.62 19.77 18.97
#